data_AF-A0A8T4MSA9-F1
#
_entry.id   AF-A0A8T4MSA9-F1
#
_cell.length_a   1.000
_cell.length_b   1.000
_cell.length_c   1.000
_cell.angle_alpha   90.00
_cell.angle_beta   90.00
_cell.angle_gamma   90.00
#
_symmetry.space_group_name_H-M   'P 1'
#
loop_
_entity.id
_entity.type
_entity.pdbx_description
1 polymer ?
#
loop_
_entity_poly.entity_id
_entity_poly.type
_entity_poly.pdbx_seq_one_letter_code
_entity_poly.pdbx_strand_id
1 'polypeptide(L)'
;MKVKKNLSLNSSFLDVQSSTTRFKHFGIEIIGIAVLLVIGITSLVFAQTPNNPNVGTQLQTVCCEETKSGAFCQNVPSTECNSDSRQVPTNCESTSYCRAGTCYDSSEGTCLDSTPQLVCNNNGGVWSQESPPQCSLGCCVLGDQAAFVSLVRCKRLSSFLGLEANYDKSVTNEVACIEKVQQQERGACVFEFEFERTCKFGTRAECNTQTGGNATVVGGTFYAGKLCSAEELGTICGPSTKTTCVDGKDGVYFVDTCGNPANIYDASKANEPLYWSDVKSSGESCNPSVSNALSSSCGNCDYLQGSICRGKKQAGGNPTYGDFICANLNCKNTQNGEDYKHGESWCVYNDAGGFGKSDNTVGSRFYKHICINGEETLEQCEDFRAEECISDTVNDFSQAACKVNRWQDCLNQNTKLDCDNQDVRDCVWKEGVFLSSSQKVNVTTGEEITGTCFAENSPGFNFWSDTETTNLCALASETCVVKFEKGLFDKSDKAVGGNKECWDDETKKVSEGWIRKKVAVCENLGDCGPSTNWIGQQGYNKGYKITIGEPEKKE
;
A
#
# COMPACT_ATOMS: atom_id res chain seq x y z
N MET A 1 -67.64 27.76 -1.87
CA MET A 1 -67.27 26.85 -2.97
C MET A 1 -65.76 26.63 -2.88
N LYS A 2 -65.30 25.40 -2.66
CA LYS A 2 -63.88 25.11 -2.37
C LYS A 2 -63.18 24.51 -3.59
N VAL A 3 -61.98 25.00 -3.86
CA VAL A 3 -61.25 24.75 -5.11
C VAL A 3 -59.83 24.31 -4.78
N LYS A 4 -59.39 23.14 -5.24
CA LYS A 4 -57.96 22.79 -5.19
C LYS A 4 -57.26 23.36 -6.42
N LYS A 5 -55.96 23.64 -6.34
CA LYS A 5 -55.05 23.61 -7.49
C LYS A 5 -53.88 22.69 -7.15
N ASN A 6 -53.41 21.93 -8.13
CA ASN A 6 -52.26 21.04 -8.01
C ASN A 6 -51.05 21.74 -8.66
N LEU A 7 -49.92 21.82 -7.97
CA LEU A 7 -48.71 22.51 -8.42
C LEU A 7 -47.60 21.46 -8.55
N SER A 8 -47.17 21.12 -9.77
CA SER A 8 -46.04 20.21 -9.98
C SER A 8 -44.77 20.97 -10.36
N LEU A 9 -43.63 20.47 -9.89
CA LEU A 9 -42.31 20.95 -10.28
C LEU A 9 -41.50 19.76 -10.78
N ASN A 10 -41.08 19.83 -12.04
CA ASN A 10 -40.30 18.80 -12.74
C ASN A 10 -38.90 19.37 -13.02
N SER A 11 -37.85 18.55 -12.94
CA SER A 11 -36.47 18.92 -13.27
C SER A 11 -36.23 19.04 -14.80
N SER A 12 -35.18 19.76 -15.17
CA SER A 12 -34.58 19.84 -16.53
C SER A 12 -33.11 20.31 -16.40
N PHE A 13 -32.44 20.73 -17.48
CA PHE A 13 -30.96 20.73 -17.53
C PHE A 13 -30.30 21.97 -18.16
N LEU A 14 -29.16 22.41 -17.59
CA LEU A 14 -27.91 22.95 -18.21
C LEU A 14 -27.09 23.82 -17.21
N ASP A 15 -25.75 23.69 -17.22
CA ASP A 15 -24.65 24.69 -17.07
C ASP A 15 -24.74 25.91 -16.05
N VAL A 16 -23.68 26.22 -15.25
CA VAL A 16 -23.41 27.51 -14.48
C VAL A 16 -21.89 27.83 -14.36
N GLN A 17 -21.46 29.09 -14.07
CA GLN A 17 -20.06 29.56 -13.79
C GLN A 17 -19.78 29.95 -12.30
N SER A 18 -18.50 29.93 -11.86
CA SER A 18 -18.00 29.60 -10.49
C SER A 18 -17.37 30.75 -9.65
N SER A 19 -17.31 30.61 -8.28
CA SER A 19 -16.22 31.16 -7.41
C SER A 19 -16.17 30.69 -5.91
N THR A 20 -15.55 29.53 -5.59
CA THR A 20 -14.73 29.18 -4.36
C THR A 20 -15.39 29.16 -2.93
N THR A 21 -14.76 28.83 -1.76
CA THR A 21 -13.39 28.39 -1.28
C THR A 21 -13.44 27.63 0.10
N ARG A 22 -12.37 26.87 0.51
CA ARG A 22 -11.86 26.59 1.92
C ARG A 22 -12.80 25.85 2.93
N PHE A 23 -12.51 25.44 4.22
CA PHE A 23 -11.40 25.21 5.22
C PHE A 23 -12.04 24.47 6.49
N LYS A 24 -11.47 23.92 7.61
CA LYS A 24 -10.19 23.51 8.32
C LYS A 24 -10.61 22.78 9.69
N HIS A 25 -9.87 22.12 10.63
CA HIS A 25 -8.47 21.64 10.92
C HIS A 25 -8.44 20.70 12.19
N PHE A 26 -7.27 20.11 12.58
CA PHE A 26 -6.88 19.39 13.84
C PHE A 26 -7.52 18.00 14.16
N GLY A 27 -6.85 16.98 14.78
CA GLY A 27 -5.40 16.71 15.04
C GLY A 27 -5.04 15.72 16.22
N ILE A 28 -3.86 15.04 16.15
CA ILE A 28 -2.94 14.53 17.24
C ILE A 28 -2.96 13.04 17.77
N GLU A 29 -1.89 12.26 17.40
CA GLU A 29 -0.91 11.36 18.15
C GLU A 29 -1.34 10.27 19.22
N ILE A 30 -0.53 9.39 19.91
CA ILE A 30 0.95 9.09 20.07
C ILE A 30 1.30 7.67 20.72
N ILE A 31 2.53 7.10 20.56
CA ILE A 31 3.30 6.04 21.36
C ILE A 31 2.76 4.56 21.46
N GLY A 32 3.54 3.45 21.61
CA GLY A 32 5.00 3.14 21.59
C GLY A 32 5.50 1.99 22.55
N ILE A 33 6.82 1.64 22.55
CA ILE A 33 7.64 0.80 23.51
C ILE A 33 8.05 -0.67 23.11
N ALA A 34 9.23 -1.15 23.58
CA ALA A 34 9.91 -2.45 23.32
C ALA A 34 10.77 -2.95 24.54
N VAL A 35 11.46 -4.13 24.49
CA VAL A 35 12.69 -4.53 25.29
C VAL A 35 13.23 -5.97 24.97
N LEU A 36 14.48 -6.32 25.39
CA LEU A 36 15.31 -7.52 25.04
C LEU A 36 15.44 -8.61 26.15
N LEU A 37 16.08 -9.78 25.85
CA LEU A 37 17.20 -10.38 26.65
C LEU A 37 17.92 -11.61 26.00
N VAL A 38 18.95 -12.19 26.67
CA VAL A 38 20.06 -13.02 26.11
C VAL A 38 20.53 -14.15 27.10
N ILE A 39 21.46 -15.06 26.68
CA ILE A 39 22.27 -16.07 27.44
C ILE A 39 21.63 -17.49 27.49
N GLY A 40 22.34 -18.65 27.41
CA GLY A 40 23.76 -18.99 27.19
C GLY A 40 24.05 -20.51 27.38
N ILE A 41 25.25 -21.03 27.02
CA ILE A 41 25.57 -22.48 26.94
C ILE A 41 26.76 -22.88 27.84
N THR A 42 26.70 -24.04 28.52
CA THR A 42 27.88 -24.83 28.97
C THR A 42 27.59 -26.34 28.93
N SER A 43 28.63 -27.17 28.80
CA SER A 43 28.56 -28.64 28.71
C SER A 43 29.49 -29.30 29.73
N LEU A 44 29.15 -30.51 30.21
CA LEU A 44 29.95 -31.25 31.19
C LEU A 44 29.98 -32.75 30.87
N VAL A 45 31.17 -33.37 31.02
CA VAL A 45 31.46 -34.78 30.70
C VAL A 45 31.77 -35.54 31.99
N PHE A 46 31.28 -36.77 32.12
CA PHE A 46 31.73 -37.72 33.14
C PHE A 46 32.04 -39.10 32.55
N ALA A 47 33.05 -39.75 33.11
CA ALA A 47 33.59 -41.03 32.65
C ALA A 47 33.01 -42.23 33.42
N GLN A 48 33.07 -43.41 32.79
CA GLN A 48 32.61 -44.68 33.37
C GLN A 48 33.73 -45.42 34.11
N THR A 49 33.36 -46.17 35.15
CA THR A 49 34.09 -47.39 35.58
C THR A 49 33.09 -48.50 35.94
N PRO A 50 33.45 -49.79 35.81
CA PRO A 50 32.47 -50.88 35.78
C PRO A 50 32.31 -51.61 37.13
N ASN A 51 31.28 -52.47 37.26
CA ASN A 51 31.52 -53.89 37.61
C ASN A 51 30.28 -54.82 37.58
N ASN A 52 30.61 -56.10 37.35
CA ASN A 52 29.90 -57.35 37.69
C ASN A 52 28.63 -57.77 36.89
N PRO A 53 28.56 -59.04 36.42
CA PRO A 53 27.36 -59.60 35.80
C PRO A 53 26.45 -60.29 36.82
N ASN A 54 25.16 -60.42 36.49
CA ASN A 54 24.29 -61.45 37.07
C ASN A 54 23.24 -61.92 36.06
N VAL A 55 22.87 -63.20 36.15
CA VAL A 55 21.90 -63.83 35.24
C VAL A 55 20.49 -63.59 35.77
N GLY A 56 19.59 -63.03 34.94
CA GLY A 56 18.21 -62.84 35.34
C GLY A 56 17.30 -62.39 34.19
N THR A 57 16.63 -63.35 33.56
CA THR A 57 15.50 -63.20 32.60
C THR A 57 15.74 -62.35 31.34
N GLN A 58 15.20 -62.81 30.20
CA GLN A 58 14.89 -61.90 29.08
C GLN A 58 13.71 -61.02 29.50
N LEU A 59 14.00 -59.85 30.06
CA LEU A 59 13.03 -58.78 30.24
C LEU A 59 12.37 -58.51 28.88
N GLN A 60 11.04 -58.63 28.82
CA GLN A 60 10.29 -58.31 27.61
C GLN A 60 10.39 -56.79 27.39
N THR A 61 11.19 -56.38 26.41
CA THR A 61 11.32 -54.99 26.00
C THR A 61 10.01 -54.52 25.40
N VAL A 62 9.44 -53.46 25.95
CA VAL A 62 8.24 -52.81 25.45
C VAL A 62 8.63 -51.53 24.72
N CYS A 63 7.82 -51.10 23.75
CA CYS A 63 7.86 -49.71 23.33
C CYS A 63 7.33 -48.86 24.47
N CYS A 64 8.17 -47.97 24.94
CA CYS A 64 7.87 -47.03 26.01
C CYS A 64 7.59 -45.65 25.41
N GLU A 65 6.40 -45.11 25.62
CA GLU A 65 6.05 -43.75 25.19
C GLU A 65 6.97 -42.71 25.83
N GLU A 66 7.13 -42.78 27.15
CA GLU A 66 8.07 -41.97 27.93
C GLU A 66 8.68 -42.80 29.06
N THR A 67 10.00 -42.77 29.17
CA THR A 67 10.79 -43.41 30.24
C THR A 67 10.85 -42.55 31.51
N LYS A 68 11.19 -43.15 32.64
CA LYS A 68 11.43 -42.45 33.93
C LYS A 68 12.57 -41.43 33.91
N SER A 69 13.38 -41.40 32.85
CA SER A 69 14.44 -40.41 32.62
C SER A 69 14.01 -39.29 31.66
N GLY A 70 12.75 -39.25 31.21
CA GLY A 70 12.23 -38.24 30.27
C GLY A 70 12.62 -38.48 28.80
N ALA A 71 13.21 -39.63 28.48
CA ALA A 71 13.45 -40.01 27.08
C ALA A 71 12.19 -40.66 26.49
N PHE A 72 11.72 -40.11 25.36
CA PHE A 72 10.54 -40.59 24.64
C PHE A 72 10.87 -41.75 23.70
N CYS A 73 9.89 -42.61 23.43
CA CYS A 73 9.92 -43.62 22.36
C CYS A 73 11.11 -44.58 22.41
N GLN A 74 11.41 -45.13 23.60
CA GLN A 74 12.53 -46.04 23.83
C GLN A 74 12.06 -47.50 23.93
N ASN A 75 12.85 -48.44 23.39
CA ASN A 75 12.64 -49.88 23.59
C ASN A 75 13.34 -50.31 24.88
N VAL A 76 12.61 -50.35 26.00
CA VAL A 76 13.15 -50.61 27.35
C VAL A 76 12.34 -51.67 28.11
N PRO A 77 12.85 -52.23 29.22
CA PRO A 77 12.02 -52.99 30.15
C PRO A 77 10.82 -52.16 30.65
N SER A 78 9.65 -52.79 30.80
CA SER A 78 8.42 -52.13 31.29
C SER A 78 8.58 -51.44 32.66
N THR A 79 9.55 -51.88 33.47
CA THR A 79 9.92 -51.26 34.75
C THR A 79 10.56 -49.88 34.62
N GLU A 80 11.08 -49.52 33.44
CA GLU A 80 11.73 -48.23 33.17
C GLU A 80 10.77 -47.18 32.57
N CYS A 81 9.56 -47.57 32.19
CA CYS A 81 8.52 -46.64 31.75
C CYS A 81 7.99 -45.78 32.90
N ASN A 82 7.64 -44.54 32.56
CA ASN A 82 6.81 -43.69 33.41
C ASN A 82 5.47 -44.41 33.67
N SER A 83 4.90 -44.30 34.87
CA SER A 83 3.63 -44.97 35.22
C SER A 83 2.45 -44.45 34.41
N ASP A 84 2.57 -43.22 33.92
CA ASP A 84 1.48 -42.43 33.34
C ASP A 84 1.58 -42.40 31.80
N SER A 85 2.58 -43.07 31.21
CA SER A 85 2.82 -43.13 29.76
C SER A 85 2.41 -44.49 29.17
N ARG A 86 2.09 -44.53 27.86
CA ARG A 86 1.69 -45.77 27.17
C ARG A 86 2.88 -46.71 26.98
N GLN A 87 2.65 -47.99 27.24
CA GLN A 87 3.58 -49.07 26.93
C GLN A 87 2.88 -50.16 26.11
N VAL A 88 3.57 -50.69 25.11
CA VAL A 88 3.04 -51.75 24.22
C VAL A 88 4.12 -52.81 24.02
N PRO A 89 3.80 -54.13 24.10
CA PRO A 89 4.78 -55.21 23.93
C PRO A 89 5.12 -55.45 22.45
N THR A 90 5.78 -54.45 21.84
CA THR A 90 6.29 -54.44 20.46
C THR A 90 7.40 -53.37 20.36
N ASN A 91 8.22 -53.42 19.32
CA ASN A 91 9.22 -52.37 19.05
C ASN A 91 8.54 -51.03 18.72
N CYS A 92 9.14 -49.91 19.14
CA CYS A 92 8.57 -48.57 18.93
C CYS A 92 8.38 -48.16 17.48
N GLU A 93 9.23 -48.63 16.57
CA GLU A 93 9.08 -48.45 15.13
C GLU A 93 7.76 -49.04 14.58
N SER A 94 7.23 -50.06 15.26
CA SER A 94 5.97 -50.73 14.91
C SER A 94 4.74 -50.08 15.56
N THR A 95 4.87 -48.98 16.31
CA THR A 95 3.74 -48.27 16.91
C THR A 95 3.39 -47.00 16.13
N SER A 96 2.12 -46.63 16.09
CA SER A 96 1.66 -45.42 15.39
C SER A 96 2.18 -44.11 16.00
N TYR A 97 2.55 -44.11 17.28
CA TYR A 97 2.97 -42.92 18.02
C TYR A 97 4.50 -42.77 18.15
N CYS A 98 5.26 -43.87 18.07
CA CYS A 98 6.73 -43.84 18.14
C CYS A 98 7.46 -44.27 16.86
N ARG A 99 6.74 -44.60 15.78
CA ARG A 99 7.34 -44.67 14.43
C ARG A 99 8.05 -43.37 14.07
N ALA A 100 9.24 -43.51 13.49
CA ALA A 100 10.02 -42.42 12.94
C ALA A 100 9.41 -41.92 11.62
N GLY A 101 9.56 -40.61 11.35
CA GLY A 101 9.14 -39.95 10.12
C GLY A 101 9.68 -38.52 10.05
N THR A 102 9.13 -37.70 9.17
CA THR A 102 9.49 -36.28 9.07
C THR A 102 8.53 -35.44 9.89
N CYS A 103 9.07 -34.68 10.84
CA CYS A 103 8.35 -33.62 11.54
C CYS A 103 8.54 -32.28 10.82
N TYR A 104 7.46 -31.55 10.55
CA TYR A 104 7.48 -30.22 9.94
C TYR A 104 6.95 -29.16 10.90
N ASP A 105 7.75 -28.14 11.19
CA ASP A 105 7.34 -26.95 11.92
C ASP A 105 6.90 -25.86 10.93
N SER A 106 5.60 -25.56 10.88
CA SER A 106 5.04 -24.53 10.00
C SER A 106 5.34 -23.10 10.43
N SER A 107 5.85 -22.87 11.65
CA SER A 107 6.20 -21.55 12.19
C SER A 107 7.69 -21.22 12.03
N GLU A 108 8.58 -22.19 12.26
CA GLU A 108 10.01 -22.07 12.00
C GLU A 108 10.36 -22.33 10.53
N GLY A 109 9.54 -23.11 9.82
CA GLY A 109 9.83 -23.62 8.47
C GLY A 109 10.86 -24.76 8.45
N THR A 110 11.17 -25.35 9.61
CA THR A 110 12.18 -26.42 9.75
C THR A 110 11.56 -27.80 9.59
N CYS A 111 12.38 -28.77 9.19
CA CYS A 111 12.00 -30.18 9.13
C CYS A 111 13.02 -31.02 9.88
N LEU A 112 12.54 -32.02 10.62
CA LEU A 112 13.34 -32.94 11.41
C LEU A 112 12.97 -34.38 11.03
N ASP A 113 13.81 -35.00 10.21
CA ASP A 113 13.68 -36.41 9.85
C ASP A 113 14.01 -37.35 11.02
N SER A 114 13.56 -38.59 10.92
CA SER A 114 13.64 -39.61 11.98
C SER A 114 12.94 -39.24 13.31
N THR A 115 12.07 -38.23 13.31
CA THR A 115 11.35 -37.78 14.51
C THR A 115 10.15 -38.71 14.80
N PRO A 116 9.97 -39.17 16.06
CA PRO A 116 8.78 -39.93 16.44
C PRO A 116 7.50 -39.09 16.37
N GLN A 117 6.38 -39.69 15.94
CA GLN A 117 5.11 -38.96 15.74
C GLN A 117 4.64 -38.19 16.98
N LEU A 118 4.77 -38.76 18.18
CA LEU A 118 4.43 -38.09 19.44
C LEU A 118 5.32 -36.87 19.70
N VAL A 119 6.64 -37.01 19.56
CA VAL A 119 7.61 -35.94 19.85
C VAL A 119 7.38 -34.74 18.94
N CYS A 120 7.05 -35.00 17.66
CA CYS A 120 6.68 -33.95 16.72
C CYS A 120 5.43 -33.17 17.18
N ASN A 121 4.34 -33.91 17.43
CA ASN A 121 3.05 -33.31 17.78
C ASN A 121 3.08 -32.58 19.13
N ASN A 122 3.83 -33.08 20.11
CA ASN A 122 4.00 -32.44 21.42
C ASN A 122 4.76 -31.09 21.31
N ASN A 123 5.66 -30.97 20.33
CA ASN A 123 6.38 -29.73 20.03
C ASN A 123 5.60 -28.81 19.06
N GLY A 124 4.32 -29.10 18.77
CA GLY A 124 3.48 -28.30 17.88
C GLY A 124 3.73 -28.50 16.38
N GLY A 125 4.61 -29.44 16.00
CA GLY A 125 4.89 -29.79 14.61
C GLY A 125 3.84 -30.70 13.98
N VAL A 126 3.81 -30.74 12.65
CA VAL A 126 2.98 -31.65 11.85
C VAL A 126 3.84 -32.83 11.42
N TRP A 127 3.49 -34.04 11.87
CA TRP A 127 4.21 -35.26 11.51
C TRP A 127 3.70 -35.91 10.21
N SER A 128 4.63 -36.46 9.43
CA SER A 128 4.36 -37.22 8.20
C SER A 128 5.30 -38.43 8.06
N GLN A 129 4.84 -39.49 7.39
CA GLN A 129 5.61 -40.73 7.23
C GLN A 129 6.71 -40.63 6.16
N GLU A 130 6.50 -39.78 5.17
CA GLU A 130 7.46 -39.43 4.12
C GLU A 130 7.68 -37.91 4.15
N SER A 131 8.85 -37.45 3.69
CA SER A 131 9.19 -36.02 3.74
C SER A 131 8.23 -35.21 2.84
N PRO A 132 7.45 -34.26 3.39
CA PRO A 132 6.39 -33.58 2.67
C PRO A 132 6.95 -32.48 1.77
N PRO A 133 6.22 -32.03 0.72
CA PRO A 133 6.72 -31.02 -0.22
C PRO A 133 7.22 -29.71 0.43
N GLN A 134 6.69 -29.34 1.60
CA GLN A 134 7.10 -28.20 2.43
C GLN A 134 8.55 -28.31 2.92
N CYS A 135 9.09 -29.53 3.05
CA CYS A 135 10.48 -29.81 3.41
C CYS A 135 11.45 -29.82 2.22
N SER A 136 10.96 -29.57 0.99
CA SER A 136 11.84 -29.38 -0.17
C SER A 136 12.80 -28.20 0.09
N LEU A 137 14.09 -28.48 0.15
CA LEU A 137 15.12 -27.46 0.27
C LEU A 137 15.39 -26.77 -1.08
N GLY A 138 15.85 -25.53 -1.00
CA GLY A 138 16.23 -24.70 -2.14
C GLY A 138 17.14 -23.56 -1.66
N CYS A 139 17.71 -22.82 -2.60
CA CYS A 139 18.62 -21.74 -2.25
C CYS A 139 17.85 -20.46 -1.90
N CYS A 140 17.93 -20.06 -0.62
CA CYS A 140 17.47 -18.75 -0.16
C CYS A 140 18.65 -17.76 -0.26
N VAL A 141 18.55 -16.78 -1.14
CA VAL A 141 19.50 -15.66 -1.22
C VAL A 141 18.88 -14.45 -0.52
N LEU A 142 19.65 -13.85 0.40
CA LEU A 142 19.28 -12.72 1.24
C LEU A 142 20.44 -11.72 1.22
N GLY A 143 20.34 -10.69 0.37
CA GLY A 143 21.44 -9.75 0.15
C GLY A 143 22.69 -10.46 -0.42
N ASP A 144 23.80 -10.41 0.31
CA ASP A 144 25.07 -11.05 0.01
C ASP A 144 25.27 -12.42 0.69
N GLN A 145 24.19 -13.03 1.20
CA GLN A 145 24.21 -14.31 1.91
C GLN A 145 23.30 -15.36 1.27
N ALA A 146 23.69 -16.63 1.43
CA ALA A 146 22.96 -17.81 0.96
C ALA A 146 22.66 -18.77 2.12
N ALA A 147 21.46 -19.35 2.14
CA ALA A 147 21.08 -20.44 3.03
C ALA A 147 20.30 -21.50 2.27
N PHE A 148 20.72 -22.77 2.39
CA PHE A 148 20.01 -23.90 1.75
C PHE A 148 18.93 -24.45 2.69
N VAL A 149 17.71 -23.94 2.53
CA VAL A 149 16.61 -24.09 3.50
C VAL A 149 15.27 -24.31 2.80
N SER A 150 14.18 -24.51 3.54
CA SER A 150 12.83 -24.52 2.96
C SER A 150 12.36 -23.12 2.56
N LEU A 151 11.35 -23.03 1.69
CA LEU A 151 10.69 -21.76 1.34
C LEU A 151 10.13 -21.01 2.55
N VAL A 152 9.57 -21.73 3.54
CA VAL A 152 9.00 -21.11 4.75
C VAL A 152 10.11 -20.57 5.65
N ARG A 153 11.22 -21.31 5.79
CA ARG A 153 12.40 -20.83 6.52
C ARG A 153 13.01 -19.60 5.84
N CYS A 154 13.08 -19.60 4.52
CA CYS A 154 13.58 -18.47 3.74
C CYS A 154 12.76 -17.19 3.97
N LYS A 155 11.43 -17.27 3.90
CA LYS A 155 10.53 -16.15 4.20
C LYS A 155 10.70 -15.64 5.63
N ARG A 156 10.88 -16.54 6.60
CA ARG A 156 11.11 -16.16 8.01
C ARG A 156 12.45 -15.45 8.21
N LEU A 157 13.54 -15.91 7.58
CA LEU A 157 14.84 -15.25 7.63
C LEU A 157 14.80 -13.86 6.99
N SER A 158 14.18 -13.74 5.81
CA SER A 158 13.89 -12.45 5.15
C SER A 158 13.12 -11.49 6.07
N SER A 159 11.99 -11.93 6.64
CA SER A 159 11.18 -11.11 7.54
C SER A 159 11.88 -10.74 8.85
N PHE A 160 12.85 -11.52 9.30
CA PHE A 160 13.66 -11.24 10.50
C PHE A 160 14.79 -10.25 10.22
N LEU A 161 15.41 -10.31 9.03
CA LEU A 161 16.52 -9.44 8.63
C LEU A 161 16.08 -8.15 7.94
N GLY A 162 14.80 -8.03 7.55
CA GLY A 162 14.31 -6.90 6.75
C GLY A 162 14.78 -6.93 5.29
N LEU A 163 15.13 -8.11 4.77
CA LEU A 163 15.68 -8.31 3.42
C LEU A 163 14.67 -9.03 2.52
N GLU A 164 14.73 -8.81 1.21
CA GLU A 164 13.90 -9.53 0.24
C GLU A 164 14.31 -11.02 0.10
N ALA A 165 13.33 -11.92 0.06
CA ALA A 165 13.56 -13.37 -0.05
C ALA A 165 13.63 -13.84 -1.52
N ASN A 166 14.84 -14.04 -2.06
CA ASN A 166 14.99 -14.67 -3.37
C ASN A 166 15.19 -16.19 -3.20
N TYR A 167 14.12 -16.97 -3.43
CA TYR A 167 14.12 -18.42 -3.22
C TYR A 167 14.15 -19.22 -4.54
N ASP A 168 15.28 -19.88 -4.80
CA ASP A 168 15.51 -20.69 -5.99
C ASP A 168 15.45 -22.20 -5.68
N LYS A 169 14.33 -22.81 -6.07
CA LYS A 169 14.08 -24.26 -5.97
C LYS A 169 14.81 -25.12 -7.03
N SER A 170 15.50 -24.51 -7.99
CA SER A 170 16.28 -25.25 -9.01
C SER A 170 17.68 -25.64 -8.51
N VAL A 171 18.18 -24.93 -7.49
CA VAL A 171 19.38 -25.31 -6.76
C VAL A 171 19.04 -26.43 -5.79
N THR A 172 19.62 -27.61 -5.99
CA THR A 172 19.28 -28.85 -5.27
C THR A 172 20.26 -29.24 -4.16
N ASN A 173 21.30 -28.44 -3.92
CA ASN A 173 22.31 -28.71 -2.90
C ASN A 173 22.92 -27.42 -2.34
N GLU A 174 23.48 -27.51 -1.14
CA GLU A 174 24.04 -26.39 -0.39
C GLU A 174 25.28 -25.76 -1.04
N VAL A 175 26.16 -26.57 -1.63
CA VAL A 175 27.39 -26.08 -2.28
C VAL A 175 27.03 -25.16 -3.45
N ALA A 176 26.15 -25.59 -4.35
CA ALA A 176 25.68 -24.77 -5.47
C ALA A 176 24.90 -23.52 -5.01
N CYS A 177 24.29 -23.54 -3.82
CA CYS A 177 23.64 -22.36 -3.23
C CYS A 177 24.67 -21.32 -2.76
N ILE A 178 25.71 -21.77 -2.06
CA ILE A 178 26.83 -20.93 -1.62
C ILE A 178 27.60 -20.39 -2.83
N GLU A 179 27.91 -21.23 -3.82
CA GLU A 179 28.55 -20.83 -5.08
C GLU A 179 27.77 -19.73 -5.82
N LYS A 180 26.43 -19.80 -5.83
CA LYS A 180 25.57 -18.80 -6.50
C LYS A 180 25.74 -17.39 -5.92
N VAL A 181 26.04 -17.27 -4.62
CA VAL A 181 26.33 -15.99 -3.96
C VAL A 181 27.82 -15.64 -4.04
N GLN A 182 28.73 -16.61 -3.89
CA GLN A 182 30.16 -16.41 -4.15
C GLN A 182 30.45 -15.91 -5.57
N GLN A 183 29.62 -16.25 -6.55
CA GLN A 183 29.70 -15.74 -7.92
C GLN A 183 29.26 -14.27 -8.05
N GLN A 184 28.41 -13.78 -7.14
CA GLN A 184 27.87 -12.42 -7.11
C GLN A 184 28.68 -11.45 -6.21
N GLU A 185 29.57 -11.96 -5.34
CA GLU A 185 30.57 -11.16 -4.63
C GLU A 185 31.26 -10.17 -5.59
N ARG A 186 31.37 -8.91 -5.18
CA ARG A 186 32.00 -7.84 -5.98
C ARG A 186 33.40 -7.52 -5.47
N GLY A 187 34.28 -7.16 -6.39
CA GLY A 187 35.69 -6.96 -6.09
C GLY A 187 36.54 -6.61 -7.29
N ALA A 188 37.84 -6.50 -7.05
CA ALA A 188 38.86 -6.19 -8.04
C ALA A 188 39.26 -7.45 -8.81
N CYS A 189 39.02 -7.47 -10.13
CA CYS A 189 39.54 -8.49 -11.02
C CYS A 189 40.86 -8.00 -11.64
N VAL A 190 41.99 -8.52 -11.16
CA VAL A 190 43.34 -8.10 -11.60
C VAL A 190 43.87 -9.04 -12.67
N PHE A 191 44.34 -8.50 -13.80
CA PHE A 191 44.88 -9.27 -14.92
C PHE A 191 45.94 -8.48 -15.68
N GLU A 192 46.79 -9.17 -16.43
CA GLU A 192 47.80 -8.56 -17.30
C GLU A 192 47.19 -8.27 -18.68
N PHE A 193 47.34 -7.05 -19.19
CA PHE A 193 46.90 -6.63 -20.52
C PHE A 193 47.95 -5.71 -21.16
N GLU A 194 48.35 -5.98 -22.41
CA GLU A 194 49.39 -5.20 -23.12
C GLU A 194 50.70 -4.98 -22.31
N PHE A 195 51.06 -5.97 -21.48
CA PHE A 195 52.20 -5.97 -20.53
C PHE A 195 52.06 -5.04 -19.33
N GLU A 196 50.87 -4.48 -19.09
CA GLU A 196 50.52 -3.73 -17.88
C GLU A 196 49.54 -4.51 -17.00
N ARG A 197 49.78 -4.46 -15.68
CA ARG A 197 48.93 -5.06 -14.67
C ARG A 197 47.72 -4.16 -14.42
N THR A 198 46.59 -4.53 -14.98
CA THR A 198 45.35 -3.73 -14.96
C THR A 198 44.26 -4.40 -14.13
N CYS A 199 43.13 -3.72 -13.96
CA CYS A 199 42.02 -4.22 -13.16
C CYS A 199 40.66 -3.73 -13.64
N LYS A 200 39.67 -4.61 -13.47
CA LYS A 200 38.25 -4.33 -13.69
C LYS A 200 37.45 -4.63 -12.43
N PHE A 201 36.63 -3.68 -11.98
CA PHE A 201 35.73 -3.90 -10.85
C PHE A 201 34.44 -4.58 -11.35
N GLY A 202 34.07 -5.70 -10.73
CA GLY A 202 32.99 -6.55 -11.21
C GLY A 202 32.62 -7.64 -10.22
N THR A 203 31.80 -8.60 -10.65
CA THR A 203 31.50 -9.82 -9.86
C THR A 203 32.60 -10.89 -10.04
N ARG A 204 32.68 -11.85 -9.11
CA ARG A 204 33.59 -13.01 -9.25
C ARG A 204 33.29 -13.80 -10.53
N ALA A 205 32.02 -13.95 -10.90
CA ALA A 205 31.61 -14.57 -12.15
C ALA A 205 32.18 -13.82 -13.37
N GLU A 206 31.98 -12.51 -13.45
CA GLU A 206 32.54 -11.67 -14.53
C GLU A 206 34.06 -11.80 -14.60
N CYS A 207 34.76 -11.87 -13.48
CA CYS A 207 36.22 -12.01 -13.45
C CYS A 207 36.72 -13.34 -14.05
N ASN A 208 36.04 -14.43 -13.68
CA ASN A 208 36.34 -15.77 -14.20
C ASN A 208 36.06 -15.89 -15.71
N THR A 209 35.20 -15.02 -16.28
CA THR A 209 34.79 -15.05 -17.68
C THR A 209 35.32 -13.89 -18.53
N GLN A 210 36.36 -13.14 -18.11
CA GLN A 210 36.91 -12.07 -18.95
C GLN A 210 37.55 -12.62 -20.24
N THR A 211 36.87 -12.43 -21.36
CA THR A 211 37.44 -12.54 -22.71
C THR A 211 38.09 -11.21 -23.11
N GLY A 212 39.41 -11.22 -23.27
CA GLY A 212 40.08 -10.11 -23.96
C GLY A 212 39.67 -10.05 -25.44
N GLY A 213 39.81 -8.87 -26.06
CA GLY A 213 39.62 -8.73 -27.51
C GLY A 213 40.52 -9.72 -28.26
N ASN A 214 39.95 -10.44 -29.22
CA ASN A 214 40.55 -11.62 -29.87
C ASN A 214 40.87 -12.79 -28.91
N ALA A 215 39.79 -13.44 -28.46
CA ALA A 215 39.71 -14.90 -28.33
C ALA A 215 40.69 -15.60 -27.36
N THR A 216 41.20 -14.88 -26.36
CA THR A 216 41.94 -15.50 -25.24
C THR A 216 41.24 -15.14 -23.93
N VAL A 217 40.82 -16.16 -23.16
CA VAL A 217 40.27 -15.97 -21.82
C VAL A 217 41.44 -15.76 -20.86
N VAL A 218 41.69 -14.52 -20.47
CA VAL A 218 42.64 -14.19 -19.41
C VAL A 218 41.82 -14.05 -18.13
N GLY A 219 41.55 -15.20 -17.48
CA GLY A 219 40.89 -15.22 -16.18
C GLY A 219 41.71 -14.45 -15.16
N GLY A 220 41.14 -13.40 -14.58
CA GLY A 220 41.84 -12.55 -13.62
C GLY A 220 41.93 -13.18 -12.23
N THR A 221 42.82 -12.65 -11.40
CA THR A 221 42.82 -12.94 -9.96
C THR A 221 41.77 -12.04 -9.31
N PHE A 222 40.75 -12.65 -8.71
CA PHE A 222 39.65 -11.91 -8.07
C PHE A 222 39.92 -11.66 -6.59
N TYR A 223 39.87 -10.39 -6.18
CA TYR A 223 40.02 -9.94 -4.80
C TYR A 223 38.68 -9.39 -4.29
N ALA A 224 37.96 -10.22 -3.54
CA ALA A 224 36.66 -9.88 -2.97
C ALA A 224 36.73 -8.64 -2.05
N GLY A 225 35.76 -7.74 -2.17
CA GLY A 225 35.69 -6.54 -1.34
C GLY A 225 36.79 -5.50 -1.57
N LYS A 226 37.72 -5.70 -2.52
CA LYS A 226 38.74 -4.71 -2.90
C LYS A 226 38.32 -3.89 -4.11
N LEU A 227 38.82 -2.65 -4.17
CA LEU A 227 38.73 -1.79 -5.34
C LEU A 227 39.98 -1.93 -6.22
N CYS A 228 39.86 -1.65 -7.52
CA CYS A 228 41.00 -1.73 -8.45
C CYS A 228 42.13 -0.73 -8.13
N SER A 229 41.78 0.36 -7.45
CA SER A 229 42.64 1.44 -6.95
C SER A 229 43.40 1.10 -5.65
N ALA A 230 43.26 -0.12 -5.13
CA ALA A 230 44.00 -0.58 -3.96
C ALA A 230 45.50 -0.78 -4.28
N GLU A 231 46.37 0.00 -3.65
CA GLU A 231 47.83 0.01 -3.89
C GLU A 231 48.46 -1.38 -3.72
N GLU A 232 47.98 -2.15 -2.74
CA GLU A 232 48.37 -3.54 -2.45
C GLU A 232 48.16 -4.53 -3.62
N LEU A 233 47.29 -4.21 -4.58
CA LEU A 233 47.06 -5.02 -5.78
C LEU A 233 48.11 -4.76 -6.88
N GLY A 234 48.86 -3.65 -6.78
CA GLY A 234 49.93 -3.29 -7.71
C GLY A 234 49.45 -3.08 -9.16
N THR A 235 48.29 -2.44 -9.35
CA THR A 235 47.70 -2.20 -10.68
C THR A 235 47.96 -0.76 -11.17
N ILE A 236 47.79 -0.50 -12.46
CA ILE A 236 47.82 0.85 -13.05
C ILE A 236 46.61 1.72 -12.65
N CYS A 237 45.59 1.14 -12.01
CA CYS A 237 44.39 1.83 -11.58
C CYS A 237 44.62 2.50 -10.21
N GLY A 238 44.20 3.76 -10.07
CA GLY A 238 44.41 4.54 -8.86
C GLY A 238 43.34 5.62 -8.63
N PRO A 239 43.39 6.34 -7.49
CA PRO A 239 42.44 7.38 -7.12
C PRO A 239 42.23 8.47 -8.18
N SER A 240 41.00 8.97 -8.32
CA SER A 240 40.69 10.12 -9.18
C SER A 240 39.50 10.95 -8.67
N THR A 241 39.45 12.23 -9.05
CA THR A 241 38.35 13.15 -8.71
C THR A 241 37.19 13.11 -9.71
N LYS A 242 37.14 12.13 -10.61
CA LYS A 242 35.99 11.89 -11.49
C LYS A 242 34.87 11.19 -10.71
N THR A 243 33.63 11.44 -11.13
CA THR A 243 32.44 10.77 -10.58
C THR A 243 31.54 10.23 -11.70
N THR A 244 30.64 9.30 -11.38
CA THR A 244 29.64 8.71 -12.28
C THR A 244 28.36 8.32 -11.52
N CYS A 245 27.26 8.13 -12.25
CA CYS A 245 26.17 7.26 -11.78
C CYS A 245 26.49 5.80 -12.13
N VAL A 246 25.86 4.85 -11.44
CA VAL A 246 25.96 3.42 -11.72
C VAL A 246 24.56 2.87 -11.93
N ASP A 247 24.32 2.15 -13.03
CA ASP A 247 23.00 1.64 -13.37
C ASP A 247 22.45 0.72 -12.25
N GLY A 248 21.17 0.91 -11.90
CA GLY A 248 20.54 0.20 -10.79
C GLY A 248 20.99 0.66 -9.39
N LYS A 249 21.62 1.84 -9.26
CA LYS A 249 21.98 2.44 -7.96
C LYS A 249 21.69 3.94 -7.92
N ASP A 250 21.25 4.40 -6.75
CA ASP A 250 20.90 5.81 -6.55
C ASP A 250 22.12 6.73 -6.47
N GLY A 251 23.20 6.25 -5.82
CA GLY A 251 24.36 7.06 -5.45
C GLY A 251 25.21 7.58 -6.61
N VAL A 252 25.91 8.70 -6.35
CA VAL A 252 27.07 9.13 -7.14
C VAL A 252 28.29 8.37 -6.64
N TYR A 253 29.05 7.76 -7.55
CA TYR A 253 30.26 7.01 -7.24
C TYR A 253 31.50 7.76 -7.74
N PHE A 254 32.62 7.64 -7.02
CA PHE A 254 33.94 7.96 -7.55
C PHE A 254 34.29 7.03 -8.72
N VAL A 255 35.23 7.46 -9.57
CA VAL A 255 35.77 6.65 -10.66
C VAL A 255 37.29 6.63 -10.57
N ASP A 256 37.91 5.46 -10.71
CA ASP A 256 39.38 5.33 -10.73
C ASP A 256 40.00 5.82 -12.06
N THR A 257 41.33 5.78 -12.18
CA THR A 257 42.03 6.16 -13.43
C THR A 257 41.73 5.23 -14.62
N CYS A 258 41.31 3.98 -14.37
CA CYS A 258 40.95 2.98 -15.38
C CYS A 258 39.49 3.08 -15.86
N GLY A 259 38.64 3.84 -15.17
CA GLY A 259 37.22 3.98 -15.47
C GLY A 259 36.29 3.07 -14.66
N ASN A 260 36.80 2.35 -13.66
CA ASN A 260 35.96 1.54 -12.77
C ASN A 260 35.21 2.43 -11.76
N PRO A 261 33.93 2.13 -11.45
CA PRO A 261 33.26 2.74 -10.31
C PRO A 261 33.91 2.26 -9.00
N ALA A 262 34.26 3.22 -8.16
CA ALA A 262 34.84 3.01 -6.82
C ALA A 262 33.73 3.12 -5.75
N ASN A 263 34.06 3.62 -4.56
CA ASN A 263 33.08 3.90 -3.51
C ASN A 263 32.20 5.12 -3.82
N ILE A 264 31.14 5.30 -3.04
CA ILE A 264 30.27 6.48 -3.12
C ILE A 264 31.11 7.76 -2.93
N TYR A 265 30.76 8.80 -3.68
CA TYR A 265 31.43 10.09 -3.64
C TYR A 265 31.38 10.72 -2.24
N ASP A 266 32.56 10.98 -1.66
CA ASP A 266 32.75 11.76 -0.43
C ASP A 266 33.97 12.68 -0.65
N ALA A 267 33.74 13.99 -0.70
CA ALA A 267 34.81 14.96 -0.97
C ALA A 267 35.92 14.98 0.09
N SER A 268 35.64 14.56 1.33
CA SER A 268 36.65 14.48 2.40
C SER A 268 37.58 13.28 2.22
N LYS A 269 37.07 12.19 1.64
CA LYS A 269 37.78 10.91 1.46
C LYS A 269 38.45 10.76 0.10
N ALA A 270 38.37 11.78 -0.77
CA ALA A 270 38.95 11.80 -2.11
C ALA A 270 40.45 11.45 -2.15
N ASN A 271 41.19 11.67 -1.06
CA ASN A 271 42.61 11.35 -0.92
C ASN A 271 42.91 10.32 0.20
N GLU A 272 41.91 9.59 0.69
CA GLU A 272 42.07 8.62 1.79
C GLU A 272 42.42 7.20 1.24
N PRO A 273 43.61 6.64 1.51
CA PRO A 273 44.03 5.38 0.89
C PRO A 273 43.10 4.19 1.18
N LEU A 274 42.58 4.09 2.41
CA LEU A 274 41.65 3.02 2.80
C LEU A 274 40.29 3.12 2.08
N TYR A 275 39.82 4.35 1.80
CA TYR A 275 38.60 4.58 1.04
C TYR A 275 38.73 4.29 -0.46
N TRP A 276 39.96 4.16 -0.95
CA TRP A 276 40.27 3.68 -2.31
C TRP A 276 40.78 2.23 -2.35
N SER A 277 40.92 1.56 -1.19
CA SER A 277 41.42 0.18 -1.11
C SER A 277 40.29 -0.85 -0.99
N ASP A 278 39.34 -0.64 -0.06
CA ASP A 278 38.22 -1.56 0.14
C ASP A 278 36.90 -0.95 -0.32
N VAL A 279 35.98 -1.80 -0.76
CA VAL A 279 34.57 -1.46 -0.94
C VAL A 279 33.98 -1.06 0.41
N LYS A 280 33.24 0.06 0.43
CA LYS A 280 32.52 0.58 1.60
C LYS A 280 31.02 0.58 1.31
N SER A 281 30.23 0.23 2.32
CA SER A 281 28.77 0.35 2.28
C SER A 281 28.33 1.81 2.29
N SER A 282 27.07 2.08 1.91
CA SER A 282 26.46 3.41 2.07
C SER A 282 26.59 3.95 3.50
N GLY A 283 26.47 3.08 4.51
CA GLY A 283 26.63 3.44 5.93
C GLY A 283 28.05 3.92 6.30
N GLU A 284 29.07 3.41 5.63
CA GLU A 284 30.49 3.77 5.84
C GLU A 284 30.97 4.94 4.97
N SER A 285 30.16 5.33 3.97
CA SER A 285 30.45 6.46 3.07
C SER A 285 30.18 7.80 3.76
N CYS A 286 29.10 8.51 3.43
CA CYS A 286 28.80 9.83 3.97
C CYS A 286 27.29 9.96 4.23
N ASN A 287 26.90 10.59 5.34
CA ASN A 287 25.52 11.01 5.62
C ASN A 287 24.38 10.02 5.23
N PRO A 288 24.43 8.74 5.65
CA PRO A 288 23.45 7.72 5.20
C PRO A 288 22.01 7.92 5.69
N SER A 289 21.78 8.84 6.63
CA SER A 289 20.46 9.10 7.23
C SER A 289 19.73 10.31 6.65
N VAL A 290 20.18 10.83 5.51
CA VAL A 290 19.56 11.95 4.77
C VAL A 290 19.73 11.73 3.26
N SER A 291 18.86 12.32 2.43
CA SER A 291 18.92 12.16 0.97
C SER A 291 20.15 12.78 0.29
N ASN A 292 20.92 13.64 0.97
CA ASN A 292 22.04 14.38 0.37
C ASN A 292 21.68 15.17 -0.91
N ALA A 293 20.41 15.50 -1.14
CA ALA A 293 19.96 16.24 -2.31
C ALA A 293 20.72 17.58 -2.47
N LEU A 294 21.35 17.76 -3.64
CA LEU A 294 22.24 18.87 -4.01
C LEU A 294 23.46 19.09 -3.08
N SER A 295 23.84 18.08 -2.28
CA SER A 295 25.05 18.12 -1.47
C SER A 295 26.30 18.23 -2.34
N SER A 296 27.11 19.26 -2.10
CA SER A 296 28.34 19.46 -2.86
C SER A 296 29.44 18.46 -2.50
N SER A 297 29.37 17.85 -1.31
CA SER A 297 30.45 17.01 -0.75
C SER A 297 30.10 15.53 -0.58
N CYS A 298 28.83 15.14 -0.70
CA CYS A 298 28.38 13.76 -0.49
C CYS A 298 27.48 13.28 -1.63
N GLY A 299 27.80 12.11 -2.17
CA GLY A 299 27.08 11.42 -3.24
C GLY A 299 26.20 10.27 -2.79
N ASN A 300 25.96 10.12 -1.49
CA ASN A 300 25.13 9.07 -0.93
C ASN A 300 23.65 9.42 -1.11
N CYS A 301 23.17 9.26 -2.35
CA CYS A 301 21.79 9.52 -2.73
C CYS A 301 20.89 8.39 -2.24
N ASP A 302 19.62 8.72 -1.98
CA ASP A 302 18.59 7.78 -1.54
C ASP A 302 17.28 8.17 -2.23
N TYR A 303 16.79 7.27 -3.09
CA TYR A 303 15.60 7.52 -3.91
C TYR A 303 14.34 7.71 -3.05
N LEU A 304 14.19 6.93 -1.98
CA LEU A 304 13.02 6.98 -1.08
C LEU A 304 13.00 8.28 -0.25
N GLN A 305 14.17 8.83 0.08
CA GLN A 305 14.31 10.15 0.69
C GLN A 305 14.34 11.30 -0.35
N GLY A 306 14.13 11.00 -1.63
CA GLY A 306 13.95 11.98 -2.70
C GLY A 306 15.22 12.51 -3.34
N SER A 307 16.24 11.66 -3.55
CA SER A 307 17.39 12.01 -4.40
C SER A 307 17.90 10.87 -5.29
N ILE A 308 18.51 11.21 -6.44
CA ILE A 308 19.19 10.24 -7.30
C ILE A 308 20.36 10.90 -8.03
N CYS A 309 21.40 10.15 -8.35
CA CYS A 309 22.51 10.62 -9.17
C CYS A 309 22.00 11.13 -10.53
N ARG A 310 22.33 12.40 -10.85
CA ARG A 310 22.19 12.97 -12.20
C ARG A 310 23.41 13.84 -12.51
N GLY A 311 23.61 14.16 -13.79
CA GLY A 311 24.64 15.13 -14.19
C GLY A 311 24.35 16.50 -13.59
N LYS A 312 25.37 17.20 -13.07
CA LYS A 312 25.22 18.44 -12.29
C LYS A 312 24.45 19.55 -13.02
N LYS A 313 24.56 19.59 -14.35
CA LYS A 313 23.78 20.50 -15.24
C LYS A 313 22.27 20.23 -15.25
N GLN A 314 21.85 18.97 -15.07
CA GLN A 314 20.43 18.58 -14.98
C GLN A 314 19.91 18.72 -13.55
N ALA A 315 20.77 18.49 -12.55
CA ALA A 315 20.43 18.61 -11.13
C ALA A 315 20.35 20.06 -10.64
N GLY A 316 21.04 21.00 -11.29
CA GLY A 316 21.14 22.40 -10.83
C GLY A 316 22.11 22.62 -9.66
N GLY A 317 22.93 21.61 -9.31
CA GLY A 317 23.89 21.66 -8.21
C GLY A 317 25.36 21.77 -8.66
N ASN A 318 26.28 21.95 -7.70
CA ASN A 318 27.72 22.03 -7.96
C ASN A 318 28.49 21.14 -6.96
N PRO A 319 28.91 19.92 -7.34
CA PRO A 319 29.76 19.08 -6.50
C PRO A 319 31.19 19.63 -6.45
N THR A 320 31.92 19.34 -5.36
CA THR A 320 33.33 19.74 -5.21
C THR A 320 34.24 19.02 -6.22
N TYR A 321 33.89 17.79 -6.60
CA TYR A 321 34.62 16.98 -7.58
C TYR A 321 33.67 16.34 -8.60
N GLY A 322 34.16 16.09 -9.81
CA GLY A 322 33.41 15.43 -10.88
C GLY A 322 32.26 16.23 -11.49
N ASP A 323 31.36 15.51 -12.17
CA ASP A 323 30.27 16.08 -13.00
C ASP A 323 28.87 15.58 -12.59
N PHE A 324 28.77 14.78 -11.54
CA PHE A 324 27.52 14.20 -11.04
C PHE A 324 27.25 14.57 -9.59
N ILE A 325 25.97 14.65 -9.22
CA ILE A 325 25.48 15.03 -7.89
C ILE A 325 24.13 14.33 -7.62
N CYS A 326 23.76 14.15 -6.35
CA CYS A 326 22.40 13.76 -5.99
C CYS A 326 21.43 14.88 -6.37
N ALA A 327 20.65 14.70 -7.44
CA ALA A 327 19.57 15.61 -7.80
C ALA A 327 18.44 15.53 -6.78
N ASN A 328 17.77 16.65 -6.54
CA ASN A 328 16.55 16.71 -5.75
C ASN A 328 15.37 16.14 -6.56
N LEU A 329 14.60 15.21 -6.00
CA LEU A 329 13.39 14.63 -6.62
C LEU A 329 12.09 15.16 -6.00
N ASN A 330 12.19 16.06 -5.03
CA ASN A 330 11.06 16.77 -4.44
C ASN A 330 10.56 17.84 -5.42
N CYS A 331 9.25 17.93 -5.61
CA CYS A 331 8.61 18.80 -6.57
C CYS A 331 8.43 20.20 -5.99
N LYS A 332 8.77 21.21 -6.80
CA LYS A 332 8.86 22.62 -6.37
C LYS A 332 8.08 23.52 -7.31
N ASN A 333 7.31 24.45 -6.76
CA ASN A 333 6.38 25.29 -7.52
C ASN A 333 5.30 24.47 -8.27
N THR A 334 4.65 23.53 -7.58
CA THR A 334 3.57 22.72 -8.17
C THR A 334 2.32 23.57 -8.50
N GLN A 335 1.35 23.02 -9.24
CA GLN A 335 0.20 23.76 -9.78
C GLN A 335 -0.67 24.46 -8.71
N ASN A 336 -0.70 23.95 -7.46
CA ASN A 336 -1.41 24.59 -6.35
C ASN A 336 -0.56 25.63 -5.58
N GLY A 337 0.73 25.77 -5.93
CA GLY A 337 1.68 26.67 -5.29
C GLY A 337 2.44 26.06 -4.09
N GLU A 338 2.23 24.79 -3.77
CA GLU A 338 2.91 24.10 -2.66
C GLU A 338 4.14 23.29 -3.15
N ASP A 339 4.92 22.83 -2.18
CA ASP A 339 6.16 22.06 -2.35
C ASP A 339 5.94 20.65 -1.78
N TYR A 340 6.15 19.61 -2.58
CA TYR A 340 5.93 18.21 -2.17
C TYR A 340 7.22 17.39 -2.22
N LYS A 341 7.37 16.46 -1.28
CA LYS A 341 8.45 15.47 -1.27
C LYS A 341 8.25 14.44 -2.38
N HIS A 342 9.33 13.79 -2.77
CA HIS A 342 9.27 12.67 -3.69
C HIS A 342 8.36 11.55 -3.15
N GLY A 343 7.44 11.07 -4.00
CA GLY A 343 6.45 10.04 -3.66
C GLY A 343 5.19 10.56 -2.97
N GLU A 344 5.12 11.84 -2.57
CA GLU A 344 3.88 12.42 -2.05
C GLU A 344 2.82 12.53 -3.15
N SER A 345 1.55 12.40 -2.74
CA SER A 345 0.40 12.57 -3.61
C SER A 345 -0.77 13.24 -2.89
N TRP A 346 -1.48 14.10 -3.61
CA TRP A 346 -2.53 14.96 -3.08
C TRP A 346 -3.71 15.06 -4.05
N CYS A 347 -4.89 15.35 -3.51
CA CYS A 347 -6.09 15.50 -4.32
C CYS A 347 -6.27 16.92 -4.85
N VAL A 348 -6.63 17.01 -6.12
CA VAL A 348 -6.99 18.25 -6.81
C VAL A 348 -8.40 18.09 -7.37
N TYR A 349 -9.18 19.15 -7.23
CA TYR A 349 -10.60 19.18 -7.55
C TYR A 349 -10.80 20.28 -8.61
N ASN A 350 -11.37 19.94 -9.77
CA ASN A 350 -11.76 20.95 -10.78
C ASN A 350 -13.13 21.60 -10.45
N ASP A 351 -13.70 21.27 -9.29
CA ASP A 351 -15.02 21.67 -8.85
C ASP A 351 -15.04 23.04 -8.13
N ALA A 352 -16.18 23.73 -8.23
CA ALA A 352 -16.40 25.05 -7.64
C ALA A 352 -16.67 25.03 -6.12
N GLY A 353 -17.33 23.99 -5.60
CA GLY A 353 -17.63 23.84 -4.18
C GLY A 353 -16.48 23.18 -3.42
N GLY A 354 -15.91 22.12 -3.99
CA GLY A 354 -14.86 21.29 -3.40
C GLY A 354 -15.41 20.10 -2.59
N PHE A 355 -14.51 19.20 -2.22
CA PHE A 355 -14.81 17.91 -1.61
C PHE A 355 -15.85 17.95 -0.47
N GLY A 356 -16.82 17.01 -0.49
CA GLY A 356 -17.78 16.78 0.58
C GLY A 356 -18.89 17.83 0.71
N LYS A 357 -19.02 18.78 -0.23
CA LYS A 357 -20.06 19.84 -0.15
C LYS A 357 -21.36 19.53 -0.91
N SER A 358 -21.41 18.45 -1.67
CA SER A 358 -22.52 18.09 -2.57
C SER A 358 -22.82 19.11 -3.71
N ASP A 359 -22.08 20.23 -3.80
CA ASP A 359 -22.15 21.28 -4.84
C ASP A 359 -21.62 20.84 -6.24
N ASN A 360 -21.38 19.53 -6.42
CA ASN A 360 -20.57 18.96 -7.51
C ASN A 360 -21.03 19.42 -8.91
N THR A 361 -20.16 20.15 -9.59
CA THR A 361 -20.42 20.67 -10.93
C THR A 361 -20.53 19.56 -11.99
N VAL A 362 -21.44 19.71 -12.94
CA VAL A 362 -21.64 18.87 -14.12
C VAL A 362 -20.32 18.71 -14.89
N GLY A 363 -19.95 17.45 -15.12
CA GLY A 363 -18.69 17.08 -15.75
C GLY A 363 -17.42 17.30 -14.91
N SER A 364 -17.54 17.65 -13.63
CA SER A 364 -16.39 17.63 -12.72
C SER A 364 -15.81 16.22 -12.56
N ARG A 365 -14.53 16.18 -12.20
CA ARG A 365 -13.76 14.96 -11.96
C ARG A 365 -12.78 15.19 -10.83
N PHE A 366 -12.47 14.12 -10.12
CA PHE A 366 -11.43 14.08 -9.11
C PHE A 366 -10.07 13.75 -9.75
N TYR A 367 -9.02 14.43 -9.31
CA TYR A 367 -7.66 14.25 -9.81
C TYR A 367 -6.72 13.94 -8.65
N LYS A 368 -5.80 13.02 -8.89
CA LYS A 368 -4.74 12.63 -7.96
C LYS A 368 -3.42 13.12 -8.55
N HIS A 369 -2.83 14.14 -7.94
CA HIS A 369 -1.50 14.61 -8.32
C HIS A 369 -0.45 13.82 -7.54
N ILE A 370 0.69 13.54 -8.18
CA ILE A 370 1.79 12.74 -7.62
C ILE A 370 3.11 13.44 -7.93
N CYS A 371 3.94 13.65 -6.90
CA CYS A 371 5.30 14.10 -7.09
C CYS A 371 6.24 12.91 -7.36
N ILE A 372 6.79 12.82 -8.57
CA ILE A 372 7.71 11.74 -8.96
C ILE A 372 8.89 12.28 -9.75
N ASN A 373 10.11 11.86 -9.40
CA ASN A 373 11.34 12.24 -10.10
C ASN A 373 11.68 13.75 -10.20
N GLY A 374 11.02 14.61 -9.41
CA GLY A 374 11.07 16.07 -9.49
C GLY A 374 10.00 16.70 -10.40
N GLU A 375 9.07 15.88 -10.91
CA GLU A 375 7.98 16.26 -11.80
C GLU A 375 6.62 16.03 -11.13
N GLU A 376 5.71 16.98 -11.29
CA GLU A 376 4.32 16.85 -10.87
C GLU A 376 3.54 16.13 -11.98
N THR A 377 3.04 14.94 -11.67
CA THR A 377 2.23 14.13 -12.59
C THR A 377 0.77 14.12 -12.14
N LEU A 378 -0.17 14.06 -13.08
CA LEU A 378 -1.61 14.10 -12.84
C LEU A 378 -2.25 12.80 -13.31
N GLU A 379 -2.87 12.09 -12.37
CA GLU A 379 -3.73 10.94 -12.62
C GLU A 379 -5.20 11.36 -12.47
N GLN A 380 -6.08 10.78 -13.28
CA GLN A 380 -7.50 11.09 -13.30
C GLN A 380 -8.25 9.93 -12.65
N CYS A 381 -9.08 10.20 -11.63
CA CYS A 381 -10.02 9.20 -11.14
C CYS A 381 -11.13 8.97 -12.18
N GLU A 382 -11.89 7.88 -12.02
CA GLU A 382 -12.93 7.49 -12.98
C GLU A 382 -13.94 8.59 -13.37
N ASP A 383 -14.46 8.44 -14.59
CA ASP A 383 -15.43 9.35 -15.18
C ASP A 383 -16.70 9.49 -14.33
N PHE A 384 -17.44 10.59 -14.53
CA PHE A 384 -18.74 10.83 -13.89
C PHE A 384 -18.75 10.74 -12.35
N ARG A 385 -17.62 11.01 -11.68
CA ARG A 385 -17.48 10.90 -10.21
C ARG A 385 -17.83 9.49 -9.69
N ALA A 386 -17.63 8.46 -10.51
CA ALA A 386 -17.71 7.07 -10.08
C ALA A 386 -16.58 6.70 -9.09
N GLU A 387 -15.48 7.45 -9.13
CA GLU A 387 -14.47 7.52 -8.08
C GLU A 387 -14.27 8.95 -7.58
N GLU A 388 -13.82 9.05 -6.34
CA GLU A 388 -13.40 10.26 -5.64
C GLU A 388 -11.92 10.18 -5.29
N CYS A 389 -11.20 11.30 -5.38
CA CYS A 389 -9.87 11.38 -4.80
C CYS A 389 -10.01 11.69 -3.29
N ILE A 390 -9.48 10.78 -2.47
CA ILE A 390 -9.26 10.97 -1.03
C ILE A 390 -7.76 11.13 -0.75
N SER A 391 -7.40 12.00 0.19
CA SER A 391 -6.00 12.22 0.59
C SER A 391 -5.87 12.41 2.11
N ASP A 392 -4.80 11.87 2.67
CA ASP A 392 -4.43 11.96 4.09
C ASP A 392 -2.92 12.20 4.24
N THR A 393 -2.47 12.65 5.41
CA THR A 393 -1.07 13.01 5.69
C THR A 393 -0.55 12.31 6.93
N VAL A 394 0.42 11.41 6.75
CA VAL A 394 1.05 10.63 7.83
C VAL A 394 2.51 11.08 7.98
N ASN A 395 2.90 11.54 9.17
CA ASN A 395 4.27 12.00 9.47
C ASN A 395 4.82 13.05 8.46
N ASP A 396 4.03 14.08 8.19
CA ASP A 396 4.29 15.11 7.17
C ASP A 396 4.50 14.54 5.74
N PHE A 397 3.92 13.38 5.41
CA PHE A 397 3.94 12.80 4.07
C PHE A 397 2.50 12.55 3.61
N SER A 398 2.07 13.29 2.60
CA SER A 398 0.75 13.20 1.98
C SER A 398 0.64 12.04 0.99
N GLN A 399 -0.46 11.30 1.08
CA GLN A 399 -0.82 10.26 0.13
C GLN A 399 -2.25 10.46 -0.33
N ALA A 400 -2.51 10.16 -1.60
CA ALA A 400 -3.83 10.24 -2.20
C ALA A 400 -4.16 8.96 -2.97
N ALA A 401 -5.45 8.67 -3.09
CA ALA A 401 -5.97 7.52 -3.83
C ALA A 401 -7.34 7.85 -4.44
N CYS A 402 -7.61 7.29 -5.62
CA CYS A 402 -8.97 7.22 -6.14
C CYS A 402 -9.70 6.08 -5.43
N LYS A 403 -10.91 6.36 -4.93
CA LYS A 403 -11.79 5.45 -4.18
C LYS A 403 -13.16 5.47 -4.85
N VAL A 404 -13.77 4.31 -5.06
CA VAL A 404 -15.14 4.20 -5.58
C VAL A 404 -16.14 4.99 -4.73
N ASN A 405 -16.95 5.81 -5.39
CA ASN A 405 -18.09 6.53 -4.81
C ASN A 405 -19.28 5.57 -4.64
N ARG A 406 -19.60 5.20 -3.40
CA ARG A 406 -20.63 4.20 -3.06
C ARG A 406 -21.96 4.87 -2.73
N TRP A 407 -22.49 5.61 -3.70
CA TRP A 407 -23.77 6.36 -3.58
C TRP A 407 -25.01 5.54 -3.95
N GLN A 408 -24.85 4.40 -4.63
CA GLN A 408 -25.87 3.79 -5.47
C GLN A 408 -27.13 3.32 -4.70
N ASP A 409 -27.01 3.09 -3.39
CA ASP A 409 -28.12 2.70 -2.53
C ASP A 409 -28.48 3.72 -1.44
N CYS A 410 -27.93 4.96 -1.46
CA CYS A 410 -28.29 6.01 -0.49
C CYS A 410 -29.82 6.20 -0.43
N LEU A 411 -30.47 6.34 -1.60
CA LEU A 411 -31.91 6.61 -1.71
C LEU A 411 -32.80 5.47 -1.17
N ASN A 412 -32.23 4.28 -0.90
CA ASN A 412 -32.94 3.14 -0.33
C ASN A 412 -32.89 3.13 1.21
N GLN A 413 -32.08 3.97 1.85
CA GLN A 413 -31.90 3.97 3.31
C GLN A 413 -33.00 4.77 3.99
N ASN A 414 -33.75 4.10 4.88
CA ASN A 414 -34.89 4.66 5.60
C ASN A 414 -34.56 5.11 7.03
N THR A 415 -33.31 5.00 7.46
CA THR A 415 -32.83 5.51 8.77
C THR A 415 -31.55 6.31 8.61
N LYS A 416 -31.35 7.26 9.53
CA LYS A 416 -30.10 8.03 9.62
C LYS A 416 -28.89 7.16 9.94
N LEU A 417 -29.06 6.13 10.78
CA LEU A 417 -27.99 5.21 11.18
C LEU A 417 -27.49 4.37 9.99
N ASP A 418 -28.40 3.87 9.17
CA ASP A 418 -28.02 3.11 7.97
C ASP A 418 -27.39 4.04 6.93
N CYS A 419 -27.89 5.27 6.80
CA CYS A 419 -27.41 6.26 5.84
C CYS A 419 -25.97 6.72 6.13
N ASP A 420 -25.69 7.17 7.35
CA ASP A 420 -24.38 7.73 7.72
C ASP A 420 -23.29 6.64 7.93
N ASN A 421 -23.54 5.39 7.50
CA ASN A 421 -22.63 4.26 7.68
C ASN A 421 -21.51 4.24 6.61
N GLN A 422 -20.43 4.96 6.90
CA GLN A 422 -19.26 5.12 6.04
C GLN A 422 -18.48 3.81 5.77
N ASP A 423 -18.67 2.73 6.54
CA ASP A 423 -18.07 1.43 6.21
C ASP A 423 -18.69 0.84 4.94
N VAL A 424 -19.99 1.12 4.70
CA VAL A 424 -20.77 0.51 3.60
C VAL A 424 -20.90 1.45 2.40
N ARG A 425 -21.16 2.75 2.64
CA ARG A 425 -21.63 3.69 1.61
C ARG A 425 -21.07 5.10 1.80
N ASP A 426 -21.25 5.96 0.80
CA ASP A 426 -20.76 7.34 0.80
C ASP A 426 -21.95 8.33 0.73
N CYS A 427 -22.71 8.37 1.83
CA CYS A 427 -24.02 9.01 1.92
C CYS A 427 -24.14 9.95 3.13
N VAL A 428 -25.11 10.87 3.08
CA VAL A 428 -25.41 11.84 4.14
C VAL A 428 -26.92 12.01 4.33
N TRP A 429 -27.39 11.91 5.58
CA TRP A 429 -28.80 12.12 5.91
C TRP A 429 -29.17 13.61 5.95
N LYS A 430 -30.18 14.03 5.16
CA LYS A 430 -30.72 15.39 5.14
C LYS A 430 -32.08 15.44 5.85
N GLU A 431 -32.12 16.07 7.03
CA GLU A 431 -33.30 16.15 7.89
C GLU A 431 -34.39 17.07 7.33
N GLY A 432 -35.67 16.69 7.45
CA GLY A 432 -36.82 17.43 6.96
C GLY A 432 -36.96 17.47 5.43
N VAL A 433 -36.10 16.74 4.70
CA VAL A 433 -36.09 16.64 3.25
C VAL A 433 -36.76 15.33 2.82
N PHE A 434 -37.63 15.41 1.80
CA PHE A 434 -38.38 14.25 1.30
C PHE A 434 -38.44 14.27 -0.24
N LEU A 435 -38.27 13.08 -0.85
CA LEU A 435 -38.62 12.80 -2.23
C LEU A 435 -40.12 12.51 -2.34
N SER A 436 -40.65 12.62 -3.56
CA SER A 436 -42.08 12.37 -3.85
C SER A 436 -42.46 10.90 -3.64
N SER A 437 -41.48 9.99 -3.79
CA SER A 437 -41.58 8.54 -3.58
C SER A 437 -41.27 8.09 -2.15
N SER A 438 -40.80 8.97 -1.25
CA SER A 438 -40.38 8.58 0.11
C SER A 438 -41.55 7.99 0.92
N GLN A 439 -41.32 6.85 1.55
CA GLN A 439 -42.16 6.44 2.67
C GLN A 439 -41.97 7.45 3.82
N LYS A 440 -43.06 7.84 4.48
CA LYS A 440 -43.04 8.73 5.66
C LYS A 440 -43.13 7.97 6.98
N VAL A 441 -43.32 6.66 6.89
CA VAL A 441 -43.35 5.73 8.01
C VAL A 441 -42.55 4.51 7.58
N ASN A 442 -41.59 4.08 8.41
CA ASN A 442 -40.81 2.89 8.17
C ASN A 442 -41.74 1.66 8.27
N VAL A 443 -41.90 0.92 7.17
CA VAL A 443 -42.82 -0.23 7.09
C VAL A 443 -42.46 -1.37 8.05
N THR A 444 -41.21 -1.44 8.50
CA THR A 444 -40.71 -2.48 9.42
C THR A 444 -40.87 -2.09 10.89
N THR A 445 -40.60 -0.82 11.26
CA THR A 445 -40.63 -0.38 12.67
C THR A 445 -41.89 0.40 13.06
N GLY A 446 -42.62 0.96 12.09
CA GLY A 446 -43.76 1.84 12.30
C GLY A 446 -43.41 3.28 12.71
N GLU A 447 -42.11 3.63 12.73
CA GLU A 447 -41.61 4.96 13.12
C GLU A 447 -41.74 5.98 11.98
N GLU A 448 -41.93 7.26 12.31
CA GLU A 448 -41.97 8.34 11.33
C GLU A 448 -40.57 8.59 10.75
N ILE A 449 -40.45 8.60 9.42
CA ILE A 449 -39.21 8.89 8.71
C ILE A 449 -39.05 10.41 8.65
N THR A 450 -37.99 10.94 9.23
CA THR A 450 -37.83 12.40 9.47
C THR A 450 -37.02 13.14 8.41
N GLY A 451 -36.42 12.43 7.44
CA GLY A 451 -35.57 12.99 6.40
C GLY A 451 -35.37 12.01 5.24
N THR A 452 -34.36 12.28 4.40
CA THR A 452 -33.97 11.40 3.28
C THR A 452 -32.45 11.28 3.23
N CYS A 453 -31.97 10.08 2.91
CA CYS A 453 -30.57 9.82 2.67
C CYS A 453 -30.19 10.18 1.22
N PHE A 454 -29.10 10.92 1.03
CA PHE A 454 -28.56 11.31 -0.28
C PHE A 454 -27.08 10.93 -0.38
N ALA A 455 -26.51 10.99 -1.58
CA ALA A 455 -25.07 10.89 -1.78
C ALA A 455 -24.33 12.03 -1.04
N GLU A 456 -23.17 11.75 -0.45
CA GLU A 456 -22.31 12.82 0.09
C GLU A 456 -21.69 13.63 -1.05
N ASN A 457 -21.04 12.92 -1.98
CA ASN A 457 -20.62 13.44 -3.28
C ASN A 457 -21.58 12.93 -4.36
N SER A 458 -22.50 13.78 -4.79
CA SER A 458 -23.52 13.44 -5.78
C SER A 458 -22.90 12.98 -7.12
N PRO A 459 -23.41 11.90 -7.75
CA PRO A 459 -22.83 11.31 -8.96
C PRO A 459 -22.95 12.20 -10.19
N GLY A 460 -22.03 12.03 -11.15
CA GLY A 460 -22.17 12.59 -12.49
C GLY A 460 -22.96 11.65 -13.40
N PHE A 461 -23.50 12.16 -14.52
CA PHE A 461 -24.24 11.34 -15.49
C PHE A 461 -23.98 11.72 -16.95
N ASN A 462 -24.13 10.73 -17.84
CA ASN A 462 -24.31 10.96 -19.28
C ASN A 462 -25.72 11.53 -19.55
N PHE A 463 -25.99 12.75 -19.08
CA PHE A 463 -27.31 13.39 -19.18
C PHE A 463 -27.79 13.62 -20.63
N TRP A 464 -26.88 13.50 -21.59
CA TRP A 464 -27.13 13.62 -23.03
C TRP A 464 -27.54 12.30 -23.72
N SER A 465 -27.44 11.14 -23.07
CA SER A 465 -27.67 9.84 -23.73
C SER A 465 -28.62 8.86 -23.04
N ASP A 466 -29.09 9.11 -21.82
CA ASP A 466 -29.79 8.05 -21.04
C ASP A 466 -31.20 8.40 -20.52
N THR A 467 -32.10 7.44 -20.66
CA THR A 467 -33.41 7.36 -20.02
C THR A 467 -33.32 7.08 -18.51
N GLU A 468 -32.29 6.38 -18.03
CA GLU A 468 -32.13 6.08 -16.60
C GLU A 468 -31.83 7.34 -15.78
N THR A 469 -30.93 8.21 -16.26
CA THR A 469 -30.70 9.56 -15.71
C THR A 469 -32.00 10.37 -15.64
N THR A 470 -32.84 10.28 -16.68
CA THR A 470 -34.14 10.98 -16.72
C THR A 470 -35.10 10.46 -15.64
N ASN A 471 -35.13 9.14 -15.41
CA ASN A 471 -35.93 8.52 -14.35
C ASN A 471 -35.42 8.90 -12.95
N LEU A 472 -34.09 8.99 -12.76
CA LEU A 472 -33.50 9.39 -11.48
C LEU A 472 -33.81 10.86 -11.16
N CYS A 473 -33.53 11.79 -12.07
CA CYS A 473 -33.86 13.21 -11.86
C CYS A 473 -35.37 13.44 -11.64
N ALA A 474 -36.23 12.54 -12.13
CA ALA A 474 -37.67 12.61 -11.91
C ALA A 474 -38.10 12.30 -10.46
N LEU A 475 -37.30 11.57 -9.66
CA LEU A 475 -37.63 11.26 -8.25
C LEU A 475 -37.79 12.50 -7.36
N ALA A 476 -37.10 13.59 -7.70
CA ALA A 476 -37.22 14.90 -7.04
C ALA A 476 -38.57 15.61 -7.33
N SER A 477 -39.34 15.16 -8.33
CA SER A 477 -40.54 15.86 -8.83
C SER A 477 -41.71 15.79 -7.84
N GLU A 478 -42.03 16.94 -7.23
CA GLU A 478 -43.06 17.05 -6.19
C GLU A 478 -44.37 17.60 -6.75
N THR A 479 -45.52 17.17 -6.18
CA THR A 479 -46.82 17.80 -6.42
C THR A 479 -47.38 18.40 -5.13
N CYS A 480 -47.31 19.72 -4.99
CA CYS A 480 -47.92 20.44 -3.89
C CYS A 480 -49.41 20.71 -4.16
N VAL A 481 -50.28 20.43 -3.19
CA VAL A 481 -51.74 20.65 -3.32
C VAL A 481 -52.20 21.76 -2.39
N VAL A 482 -52.77 22.83 -2.97
CA VAL A 482 -53.25 24.02 -2.26
C VAL A 482 -54.76 24.14 -2.40
N LYS A 483 -55.46 24.42 -1.30
CA LYS A 483 -56.91 24.58 -1.22
C LYS A 483 -57.25 26.06 -1.10
N PHE A 484 -57.96 26.57 -2.10
CA PHE A 484 -58.47 27.93 -2.18
C PHE A 484 -59.95 27.99 -1.81
N GLU A 485 -60.32 29.06 -1.12
CA GLU A 485 -61.71 29.47 -0.91
C GLU A 485 -61.96 30.77 -1.69
N LYS A 486 -63.07 30.81 -2.42
CA LYS A 486 -63.51 32.01 -3.12
C LYS A 486 -64.32 32.89 -2.18
N GLY A 487 -63.93 34.15 -2.07
CA GLY A 487 -64.74 35.17 -1.40
C GLY A 487 -66.11 35.31 -2.06
N LEU A 488 -67.15 35.56 -1.26
CA LEU A 488 -68.52 35.72 -1.75
C LEU A 488 -68.75 37.10 -2.40
N PHE A 489 -67.91 38.08 -2.08
CA PHE A 489 -67.97 39.46 -2.56
C PHE A 489 -66.64 39.90 -3.20
N ASP A 490 -65.51 39.66 -2.52
CA ASP A 490 -64.19 39.75 -3.14
C ASP A 490 -63.95 38.58 -4.09
N LYS A 491 -63.65 38.87 -5.37
CA LYS A 491 -63.26 37.88 -6.39
C LYS A 491 -61.86 37.27 -6.18
N SER A 492 -61.35 37.27 -4.95
CA SER A 492 -60.02 36.72 -4.62
C SER A 492 -60.09 35.25 -4.24
N ASP A 493 -59.22 34.44 -4.84
CA ASP A 493 -58.86 33.11 -4.33
C ASP A 493 -57.93 33.33 -3.13
N LYS A 494 -58.32 32.90 -1.92
CA LYS A 494 -57.47 32.92 -0.71
C LYS A 494 -57.06 31.50 -0.32
N ALA A 495 -55.79 31.25 0.00
CA ALA A 495 -55.33 29.90 0.34
C ALA A 495 -55.72 29.52 1.78
N VAL A 496 -56.78 28.73 1.93
CA VAL A 496 -57.35 28.34 3.24
C VAL A 496 -56.81 27.03 3.79
N GLY A 497 -56.07 26.24 3.01
CA GLY A 497 -55.44 25.00 3.48
C GLY A 497 -54.69 24.24 2.39
N GLY A 498 -54.32 22.99 2.67
CA GLY A 498 -53.30 22.29 1.88
C GLY A 498 -51.89 22.68 2.38
N ASN A 499 -50.83 22.28 1.67
CA ASN A 499 -49.49 22.73 2.03
C ASN A 499 -49.30 24.19 1.58
N LYS A 500 -49.23 25.13 2.52
CA LYS A 500 -49.05 26.56 2.23
C LYS A 500 -47.60 26.94 1.91
N GLU A 501 -46.62 26.10 2.24
CA GLU A 501 -45.19 26.39 2.02
C GLU A 501 -44.87 26.68 0.55
N CYS A 502 -45.56 26.00 -0.36
CA CYS A 502 -45.36 26.12 -1.81
C CYS A 502 -46.12 27.29 -2.46
N TRP A 503 -46.91 28.08 -1.73
CA TRP A 503 -47.75 29.13 -2.31
C TRP A 503 -47.64 30.44 -1.55
N ASP A 504 -47.27 31.49 -2.30
CA ASP A 504 -47.20 32.86 -1.82
C ASP A 504 -48.58 33.53 -1.98
N ASP A 505 -49.21 33.86 -0.84
CA ASP A 505 -50.53 34.50 -0.80
C ASP A 505 -50.47 36.02 -1.03
N GLU A 506 -49.30 36.64 -1.11
CA GLU A 506 -49.10 38.05 -1.51
C GLU A 506 -48.88 38.15 -3.02
N THR A 507 -47.89 37.45 -3.57
CA THR A 507 -47.57 37.51 -5.01
C THR A 507 -48.45 36.62 -5.89
N LYS A 508 -49.28 35.75 -5.27
CA LYS A 508 -50.16 34.76 -5.92
C LYS A 508 -49.41 33.84 -6.90
N LYS A 509 -48.25 33.36 -6.46
CA LYS A 509 -47.34 32.48 -7.22
C LYS A 509 -46.87 31.31 -6.37
N VAL A 510 -46.14 30.39 -7.00
CA VAL A 510 -45.37 29.36 -6.28
C VAL A 510 -44.25 30.03 -5.48
N SER A 511 -44.13 29.67 -4.21
CA SER A 511 -43.14 30.20 -3.26
C SER A 511 -41.70 29.94 -3.73
N GLU A 512 -40.87 30.99 -3.79
CA GLU A 512 -39.45 30.84 -4.10
C GLU A 512 -38.71 29.96 -3.10
N GLY A 513 -39.07 30.02 -1.80
CA GLY A 513 -38.44 29.19 -0.78
C GLY A 513 -38.68 27.70 -1.02
N TRP A 514 -39.89 27.32 -1.45
CA TRP A 514 -40.22 25.95 -1.82
C TRP A 514 -39.53 25.51 -3.11
N ILE A 515 -39.44 26.40 -4.11
CA ILE A 515 -38.69 26.14 -5.36
C ILE A 515 -37.22 25.88 -5.03
N ARG A 516 -36.56 26.72 -4.22
CA ARG A 516 -35.15 26.54 -3.83
C ARG A 516 -34.92 25.23 -3.06
N LYS A 517 -35.82 24.89 -2.12
CA LYS A 517 -35.77 23.59 -1.42
C LYS A 517 -35.85 22.39 -2.37
N LYS A 518 -36.72 22.44 -3.39
CA LYS A 518 -36.86 21.33 -4.35
C LYS A 518 -35.79 21.32 -5.45
N VAL A 519 -35.19 22.46 -5.76
CA VAL A 519 -33.97 22.56 -6.57
C VAL A 519 -32.80 21.84 -5.87
N ALA A 520 -32.55 22.12 -4.59
CA ALA A 520 -31.52 21.43 -3.81
C ALA A 520 -31.73 19.91 -3.74
N VAL A 521 -32.99 19.44 -3.70
CA VAL A 521 -33.32 18.01 -3.78
C VAL A 521 -32.94 17.40 -5.14
N CYS A 522 -33.07 18.13 -6.25
CA CYS A 522 -32.57 17.66 -7.54
C CYS A 522 -31.03 17.53 -7.51
N GLU A 523 -30.34 18.58 -7.06
CA GLU A 523 -28.87 18.68 -7.09
C GLU A 523 -28.18 17.61 -6.22
N ASN A 524 -28.86 17.13 -5.16
CA ASN A 524 -28.38 16.02 -4.32
C ASN A 524 -28.60 14.62 -4.94
N LEU A 525 -29.30 14.49 -6.09
CA LEU A 525 -29.41 13.23 -6.84
C LEU A 525 -28.28 13.02 -7.86
N GLY A 526 -27.43 14.04 -8.10
CA GLY A 526 -26.35 14.03 -9.08
C GLY A 526 -26.42 15.23 -10.01
N ASP A 527 -25.95 15.07 -11.26
CA ASP A 527 -26.18 16.05 -12.31
C ASP A 527 -27.70 16.12 -12.64
N CYS A 528 -28.47 16.86 -11.85
CA CYS A 528 -29.92 17.05 -11.99
C CYS A 528 -30.32 18.45 -11.49
N GLY A 529 -30.90 19.29 -12.35
CA GLY A 529 -31.39 20.62 -11.96
C GLY A 529 -30.64 21.79 -12.62
N PRO A 530 -30.66 23.00 -12.01
CA PRO A 530 -29.98 24.20 -12.51
C PRO A 530 -28.49 24.19 -12.15
N SER A 531 -27.76 23.23 -12.71
CA SER A 531 -26.46 22.78 -12.20
C SER A 531 -25.25 23.43 -12.88
N THR A 532 -24.25 23.81 -12.07
CA THR A 532 -22.97 24.40 -12.50
C THR A 532 -22.13 23.43 -13.32
N ASN A 533 -21.37 23.87 -14.33
CA ASN A 533 -20.37 23.02 -15.00
C ASN A 533 -18.95 23.39 -14.57
N TRP A 534 -17.98 22.47 -14.70
CA TRP A 534 -16.68 22.61 -14.05
C TRP A 534 -15.79 23.75 -14.62
N ILE A 535 -15.80 23.98 -15.94
CA ILE A 535 -15.16 25.19 -16.54
C ILE A 535 -15.85 26.48 -16.14
N GLY A 536 -17.11 26.34 -15.74
CA GLY A 536 -18.05 27.39 -15.48
C GLY A 536 -18.58 28.10 -16.74
N GLN A 537 -19.81 27.84 -17.17
CA GLN A 537 -20.59 28.64 -18.15
C GLN A 537 -22.08 28.49 -17.83
N GLN A 538 -22.97 29.49 -18.06
CA GLN A 538 -24.40 29.37 -17.66
C GLN A 538 -25.38 28.81 -18.70
N GLY A 539 -26.39 28.13 -18.16
CA GLY A 539 -27.24 27.19 -18.89
C GLY A 539 -28.49 27.77 -19.51
N TYR A 540 -28.76 27.27 -20.71
CA TYR A 540 -29.78 27.81 -21.59
C TYR A 540 -31.21 27.48 -21.12
N ASN A 541 -31.38 26.51 -20.19
CA ASN A 541 -32.65 26.25 -19.51
C ASN A 541 -32.53 26.49 -18.00
N LYS A 542 -33.67 26.76 -17.37
CA LYS A 542 -33.81 27.07 -15.94
C LYS A 542 -33.54 25.90 -14.97
N GLY A 543 -33.09 24.73 -15.44
CA GLY A 543 -32.95 23.51 -14.63
C GLY A 543 -34.24 22.87 -14.08
N TYR A 544 -35.41 23.51 -14.27
CA TYR A 544 -36.71 22.96 -13.89
C TYR A 544 -37.87 23.66 -14.62
N LYS A 545 -39.02 22.99 -14.61
CA LYS A 545 -40.32 23.44 -15.14
C LYS A 545 -41.36 23.37 -14.03
N ILE A 546 -42.16 24.43 -13.88
CA ILE A 546 -43.32 24.46 -12.97
C ILE A 546 -44.59 24.33 -13.82
N THR A 547 -45.52 23.47 -13.40
CA THR A 547 -46.84 23.32 -14.00
C THR A 547 -47.92 23.61 -12.96
N ILE A 548 -48.83 24.54 -13.26
CA ILE A 548 -49.99 24.85 -12.42
C ILE A 548 -51.20 24.14 -13.03
N GLY A 549 -51.64 23.06 -12.40
CA GLY A 549 -52.83 22.31 -12.79
C GLY A 549 -54.11 23.10 -12.55
N GLU A 550 -55.13 22.80 -13.35
CA GLU A 550 -56.40 23.52 -13.32
C GLU A 550 -57.16 23.38 -11.98
N PRO A 551 -58.02 24.36 -11.66
CA PRO A 551 -58.80 24.36 -10.44
C PRO A 551 -59.86 23.24 -10.38
N GLU A 552 -59.51 22.11 -9.76
CA GLU A 552 -60.45 21.09 -9.29
C GLU A 552 -61.50 21.74 -8.36
N LYS A 553 -62.71 21.98 -8.89
CA LYS A 553 -63.88 22.30 -8.07
C LYS A 553 -64.26 21.04 -7.28
N LYS A 554 -64.31 21.14 -5.95
CA LYS A 554 -65.20 20.28 -5.19
C LYS A 554 -66.59 20.92 -5.19
N GLU A 555 -67.57 20.15 -5.64
CA GLU A 555 -68.98 20.36 -5.32
C GLU A 555 -69.19 20.17 -3.80
#